data_AF-A0A392PXE4-F1
#
_entry.id   AF-A0A392PXE4-F1
#
_cell.length_a   1.000
_cell.length_b   1.000
_cell.length_c   1.000
_cell.angle_alpha   90.00
_cell.angle_beta   90.00
_cell.angle_gamma   90.00
#
_symmetry.space_group_name_H-M   'P 1'
#
loop_
_entity.id
_entity.type
_entity.pdbx_description
1 polymer ?
#
loop_
_entity_poly.entity_id
_entity_poly.type
_entity_poly.pdbx_seq_one_letter_code
_entity_poly.pdbx_strand_id
1 'polypeptide(L)'
;MAHCSRCLIPWGANGGIYMMEVDRVLRPGGYWVLSGPPINWKVNYKPWQRPKEELEEEQRNIEEVAKKLCWEKKSEKAEIAIWQKTTDSESCRSRQDDSSVEFCAASDPDDV
;
A
#
# COMPACT_ATOMS: atom_id res chain seq x y z
N MET A 1 -11.96 -7.38 -1.06
CA MET A 1 -10.59 -7.94 -1.08
C MET A 1 -10.05 -7.72 -2.47
N ALA A 2 -8.81 -7.25 -2.59
CA ALA A 2 -8.10 -7.16 -3.86
C ALA A 2 -6.80 -7.97 -3.73
N HIS A 3 -6.55 -8.89 -4.65
CA HIS A 3 -5.33 -9.69 -4.68
C HIS A 3 -4.64 -9.50 -6.01
N CYS A 4 -3.35 -9.21 -5.94
CA CYS A 4 -2.48 -9.18 -7.09
C CYS A 4 -1.39 -10.24 -6.92
N SER A 5 -1.31 -11.17 -7.87
CA SER A 5 -0.26 -12.19 -7.92
C SER A 5 0.70 -11.91 -9.06
N ARG A 6 1.92 -11.50 -8.71
CA ARG A 6 3.04 -11.25 -9.65
C ARG A 6 2.65 -10.31 -10.80
N CYS A 7 1.84 -9.28 -10.54
CA CYS A 7 1.32 -8.42 -11.60
C CYS A 7 2.35 -7.44 -12.19
N LEU A 8 3.56 -7.36 -11.62
CA LEU A 8 4.62 -6.42 -12.04
C LEU A 8 4.18 -4.95 -12.07
N ILE A 9 3.18 -4.60 -11.26
CA ILE A 9 2.71 -3.23 -11.08
C ILE A 9 3.66 -2.54 -10.09
N PRO A 10 4.23 -1.37 -10.43
CA PRO A 10 5.09 -0.64 -9.52
C PRO A 10 4.23 0.09 -8.47
N TRP A 11 3.70 -0.66 -7.51
CA TRP A 11 2.65 -0.22 -6.57
C TRP A 11 3.01 1.05 -5.79
N GLY A 12 4.26 1.19 -5.36
CA GLY A 12 4.75 2.36 -4.63
C GLY A 12 5.21 3.54 -5.52
N ALA A 13 5.22 3.38 -6.84
CA ALA A 13 5.66 4.43 -7.77
C ALA A 13 4.55 5.47 -8.04
N ASN A 14 4.90 6.56 -8.74
CA ASN A 14 3.95 7.60 -9.16
C ASN A 14 3.10 8.16 -8.01
N GLY A 15 3.72 8.38 -6.84
CA GLY A 15 3.03 8.85 -5.65
C GLY A 15 2.05 7.85 -5.04
N GLY A 16 2.10 6.57 -5.42
CA GLY A 16 1.20 5.52 -4.92
C GLY A 16 -0.15 5.43 -5.64
N ILE A 17 -0.28 6.01 -6.85
CA ILE A 17 -1.56 6.08 -7.59
C ILE A 17 -2.24 4.72 -7.75
N TYR A 18 -1.49 3.64 -8.00
CA TYR A 18 -2.05 2.30 -8.14
C TYR A 18 -2.70 1.80 -6.85
N MET A 19 -2.08 2.10 -5.70
CA MET A 19 -2.64 1.74 -4.40
C MET A 19 -3.85 2.63 -4.06
N MET A 20 -3.87 3.90 -4.47
CA MET A 20 -5.02 4.79 -4.33
C MET A 20 -6.25 4.28 -5.12
N GLU A 21 -6.05 3.74 -6.33
CA GLU A 21 -7.15 3.13 -7.09
C GLU A 21 -7.74 1.90 -6.37
N VAL A 22 -6.89 1.09 -5.73
CA VAL A 22 -7.35 -0.02 -4.89
C VAL A 22 -8.04 0.51 -3.62
N ASP A 23 -7.52 1.56 -3.00
CA ASP A 23 -8.11 2.18 -1.81
C ASP A 23 -9.52 2.70 -2.06
N ARG A 24 -9.74 3.34 -3.21
CA ARG A 24 -11.05 3.86 -3.63
C ARG A 24 -12.12 2.78 -3.69
N VAL A 25 -11.77 1.55 -4.11
CA VAL A 25 -12.71 0.43 -4.23
C VAL A 25 -12.80 -0.43 -2.97
N LEU A 26 -11.78 -0.41 -2.11
CA LEU A 26 -11.71 -1.24 -0.91
C LEU A 26 -12.43 -0.54 0.26
N ARG A 27 -13.48 -1.18 0.77
CA ARG A 27 -14.19 -0.71 1.99
C ARG A 27 -13.30 -0.85 3.25
N PRO A 28 -13.55 -0.05 4.30
CA PRO A 28 -12.89 -0.21 5.61
C PRO A 28 -12.93 -1.65 6.12
N GLY A 29 -11.82 -2.12 6.69
CA GLY A 29 -11.63 -3.51 7.11
C GLY A 29 -11.32 -4.49 5.96
N GLY A 30 -11.37 -4.04 4.71
CA GLY A 30 -11.01 -4.85 3.54
C GLY A 30 -9.52 -5.14 3.44
N TYR A 31 -9.18 -6.21 2.71
CA TYR A 31 -7.81 -6.68 2.55
C TYR A 31 -7.27 -6.42 1.15
N TRP A 32 -6.01 -5.97 1.09
CA TRP A 32 -5.17 -6.00 -0.10
C TRP A 32 -4.07 -7.04 0.10
N VAL A 33 -3.89 -7.91 -0.89
CA VAL A 33 -2.89 -8.98 -0.87
C VAL A 33 -1.96 -8.79 -2.06
N LEU A 34 -0.66 -8.73 -1.81
CA LEU A 34 0.37 -8.75 -2.84
C LEU A 34 1.17 -10.04 -2.69
N SER A 35 1.27 -10.80 -3.79
CA SER A 35 2.13 -11.98 -3.85
C SER A 35 3.17 -11.87 -4.96
N GLY A 36 4.46 -12.06 -4.63
CA GLY A 36 5.60 -11.91 -5.53
C GLY A 36 6.52 -10.76 -5.13
N PRO A 37 7.45 -10.34 -6.02
CA PRO A 37 8.33 -9.20 -5.76
C PRO A 37 7.51 -7.94 -5.41
N PRO A 38 7.99 -7.09 -4.49
CA PRO A 38 9.27 -7.20 -3.77
C PRO A 38 9.19 -8.04 -2.47
N ILE A 39 8.05 -8.66 -2.15
CA ILE A 39 7.85 -9.32 -0.85
C ILE A 39 8.80 -10.48 -0.65
N ASN A 40 9.49 -10.52 0.49
CA ASN A 40 10.53 -11.51 0.80
C ASN A 40 11.72 -11.48 -0.19
N TRP A 41 12.07 -10.29 -0.69
CA TRP A 41 13.24 -10.06 -1.53
C TRP A 41 14.55 -10.55 -0.93
N LYS A 42 14.70 -10.52 0.40
CA LYS A 42 15.92 -10.96 1.11
C LYS A 42 16.31 -12.38 0.76
N VAL A 43 15.33 -13.24 0.47
CA VAL A 43 15.53 -14.64 0.07
C VAL A 43 15.56 -14.79 -1.45
N ASN A 44 14.72 -14.04 -2.17
CA ASN A 44 14.41 -14.31 -3.58
C ASN A 44 15.11 -13.39 -4.61
N TYR A 45 15.92 -12.42 -4.17
CA TYR A 45 16.60 -11.48 -5.09
C TYR A 45 17.45 -12.19 -6.16
N LYS A 46 18.11 -13.31 -5.82
CA LYS A 46 18.93 -14.09 -6.78
C LYS A 46 18.08 -14.78 -7.85
N PRO A 47 17.06 -15.61 -7.52
CA PRO A 47 16.14 -16.17 -8.51
C PRO A 47 15.48 -15.12 -9.42
N TRP A 48 15.16 -13.94 -8.89
CA TRP A 48 14.53 -12.87 -9.65
C TRP A 48 15.51 -12.05 -10.49
N GLN A 49 16.82 -12.24 -10.32
CA GLN A 49 17.87 -11.49 -11.01
C GLN A 49 17.71 -9.96 -10.85
N ARG A 50 17.22 -9.52 -9.69
CA ARG A 50 17.03 -8.10 -9.35
C ARG A 50 17.98 -7.68 -8.22
N PRO A 51 18.52 -6.44 -8.25
CA PRO A 51 19.31 -5.87 -7.17
C PRO A 51 18.55 -5.86 -5.84
N LYS A 52 19.28 -6.01 -4.72
CA LYS A 52 18.67 -5.97 -3.38
C LYS A 52 18.11 -4.60 -3.07
N GLU A 53 18.86 -3.58 -3.44
CA GLU A 53 18.60 -2.17 -3.18
C GLU A 53 17.31 -1.74 -3.88
N GLU A 54 17.12 -2.18 -5.13
CA GLU A 54 15.90 -1.93 -5.91
C GLU A 54 14.66 -2.58 -5.26
N LEU A 55 14.78 -3.83 -4.83
CA LEU A 55 13.68 -4.55 -4.18
C LEU A 55 13.35 -3.99 -2.78
N GLU A 56 14.38 -3.64 -2.02
CA GLU A 56 14.24 -3.02 -0.70
C GLU A 56 13.54 -1.66 -0.81
N GLU A 57 13.97 -0.84 -1.77
CA GLU A 57 13.35 0.45 -2.04
C GLU A 57 11.90 0.30 -2.52
N GLU A 58 11.62 -0.66 -3.41
CA GLU A 58 10.27 -0.93 -3.89
C GLU A 58 9.35 -1.34 -2.73
N GLN A 59 9.80 -2.25 -1.85
CA GLN A 59 9.02 -2.66 -0.68
C GLN A 59 8.83 -1.50 0.30
N ARG A 60 9.87 -0.70 0.56
CA ARG A 60 9.80 0.49 1.44
C ARG A 60 8.76 1.49 0.92
N ASN A 61 8.77 1.79 -0.38
CA ASN A 61 7.81 2.71 -0.99
C ASN A 61 6.37 2.19 -0.87
N ILE A 62 6.13 0.89 -1.07
CA ILE A 62 4.81 0.27 -0.85
C ILE A 62 4.36 0.44 0.61
N GLU A 63 5.24 0.21 1.57
CA GLU A 63 4.92 0.33 3.00
C GLU A 63 4.63 1.78 3.42
N GLU A 64 5.37 2.75 2.87
CA GLU A 64 5.12 4.17 3.08
C GLU A 64 3.76 4.61 2.53
N VAL A 65 3.42 4.19 1.30
CA VAL A 65 2.11 4.49 0.70
C VAL A 65 0.99 3.80 1.48
N ALA A 66 1.16 2.52 1.86
CA ALA A 66 0.18 1.81 2.69
C ALA A 66 -0.08 2.56 4.01
N LYS A 67 0.97 3.06 4.67
CA LYS A 67 0.85 3.84 5.90
C LYS A 67 0.05 5.13 5.67
N LYS A 68 0.35 5.87 4.60
CA LYS A 68 -0.40 7.09 4.20
C LYS A 68 -1.87 6.80 3.91
N LEU A 69 -2.17 5.65 3.31
CA LEU A 69 -3.55 5.22 3.04
C LEU A 69 -4.26 4.59 4.25
N CYS A 70 -3.65 4.64 5.44
CA CYS A 70 -4.22 4.03 6.64
C CYS A 70 -4.45 2.53 6.49
N TRP A 71 -3.48 1.83 5.90
CA TRP A 71 -3.46 0.39 5.83
C TRP A 71 -2.42 -0.18 6.79
N GLU A 72 -2.78 -1.27 7.44
CA GLU A 72 -1.89 -1.99 8.36
C GLU A 72 -1.46 -3.31 7.74
N LYS A 73 -0.15 -3.60 7.74
CA LYS A 73 0.35 -4.91 7.35
C LYS A 73 0.00 -5.93 8.45
N LYS A 74 -0.86 -6.89 8.13
CA LYS A 74 -1.32 -7.93 9.06
C LYS A 74 -0.45 -9.19 9.01
N SER A 75 0.14 -9.48 7.86
CA SER A 75 0.97 -10.67 7.70
C SER A 75 1.96 -10.49 6.56
N GLU A 76 3.13 -11.09 6.70
CA GLU A 76 4.08 -11.32 5.64
C GLU A 76 4.66 -12.74 5.82
N LYS A 77 4.46 -13.61 4.83
CA LYS A 77 4.94 -14.99 4.88
C LYS A 77 5.28 -15.46 3.47
N ALA A 78 6.49 -16.00 3.32
CA ALA A 78 7.05 -16.33 2.01
C ALA A 78 6.87 -15.12 1.06
N GLU A 79 6.42 -15.32 -0.17
CA GLU A 79 6.23 -14.24 -1.14
C GLU A 79 4.90 -13.49 -0.98
N ILE A 80 4.20 -13.59 0.15
CA ILE A 80 2.85 -13.02 0.32
C ILE A 80 2.85 -12.02 1.47
N ALA A 81 2.36 -10.80 1.20
CA ALA A 81 2.05 -9.81 2.22
C ALA A 81 0.57 -9.40 2.15
N ILE A 82 -0.02 -9.22 3.33
CA ILE A 82 -1.44 -8.91 3.52
C ILE A 82 -1.53 -7.60 4.29
N TRP A 83 -2.23 -6.63 3.70
CA TRP A 83 -2.60 -5.38 4.36
C TRP A 83 -4.11 -5.34 4.56
N GLN A 84 -4.51 -4.68 5.64
CA GLN A 84 -5.91 -4.40 5.94
C GLN A 84 -6.10 -2.89 6.03
N LYS A 85 -7.06 -2.36 5.27
CA LYS A 85 -7.52 -0.97 5.41
C LYS A 85 -8.15 -0.81 6.79
N THR A 86 -7.74 0.21 7.55
CA THR A 86 -8.25 0.41 8.91
C THR A 86 -9.77 0.61 8.89
N THR A 87 -10.42 0.18 9.97
CA THR A 87 -11.83 0.51 10.22
C THR A 87 -11.98 1.87 10.92
N ASP A 88 -10.90 2.36 11.52
CA ASP A 88 -10.79 3.66 12.16
C ASP A 88 -9.87 4.55 11.32
N SER A 89 -10.45 5.23 10.34
CA SER A 89 -9.72 6.15 9.46
C SER A 89 -9.38 7.46 10.17
N GLU A 90 -10.20 7.89 11.12
CA GLU A 90 -10.07 9.19 11.79
C GLU A 90 -8.86 9.23 12.73
N SER A 91 -8.61 8.15 13.48
CA SER A 91 -7.40 8.07 14.31
C SER A 91 -6.12 7.96 13.49
N CYS A 92 -6.20 7.46 12.27
CA CYS A 92 -5.07 7.42 11.36
C CYS A 92 -4.81 8.78 10.69
N ARG A 93 -5.86 9.48 10.24
CA ARG A 93 -5.77 10.81 9.61
C ARG A 93 -5.24 11.86 10.58
N SER A 94 -5.70 11.86 11.84
CA SER A 94 -5.19 12.79 12.86
C SER A 94 -3.70 12.61 13.18
N ARG A 95 -3.14 11.41 12.95
CA ARG A 95 -1.68 11.17 13.03
C ARG A 95 -0.92 11.63 11.79
N GLN A 96 -1.62 11.92 10.70
CA GLN A 96 -1.06 12.32 9.41
C GLN A 96 -1.20 13.82 9.13
N ASP A 97 -1.97 14.60 9.89
CA ASP A 97 -1.96 16.08 9.81
C ASP A 97 -0.57 16.69 10.09
N ASP A 98 0.36 15.90 10.64
CA ASP A 98 1.78 16.23 10.82
C ASP A 98 2.65 15.80 9.61
N SER A 99 2.04 15.22 8.58
CA SER A 99 2.68 14.68 7.38
C SER A 99 2.08 15.30 6.11
N SER A 100 2.90 15.57 5.10
CA SER A 100 2.61 16.37 3.91
C SER A 100 1.60 15.78 2.90
N VAL A 101 0.62 15.00 3.35
CA VAL A 101 -0.43 14.41 2.50
C VAL A 101 -1.65 15.32 2.51
N GLU A 102 -1.83 16.09 1.43
CA GLU A 102 -3.04 16.88 1.23
C GLU A 102 -4.21 15.94 0.86
N PHE A 103 -5.08 15.67 1.83
CA PHE A 103 -6.38 15.08 1.54
C PHE A 103 -7.30 16.15 0.98
N CYS A 104 -8.18 15.76 0.05
CA CYS A 104 -9.24 16.66 -0.39
C CYS A 104 -10.04 17.11 0.83
N ALA A 105 -10.26 18.42 0.96
CA ALA A 105 -11.23 18.94 1.92
C ALA A 105 -12.58 18.25 1.67
N ALA A 106 -13.29 17.90 2.73
CA ALA A 106 -14.67 17.47 2.62
C ALA A 106 -15.52 18.69 2.21
N SER A 107 -15.50 19.05 0.93
CA SER A 107 -16.51 19.92 0.35
C SER A 107 -17.82 19.14 0.30
N ASP A 108 -18.88 19.78 0.77
CA ASP A 108 -20.24 19.21 0.76
C ASP A 108 -20.57 18.78 -0.68
N PRO A 109 -20.88 17.49 -0.92
CA PRO A 109 -21.23 17.02 -2.27
C PRO A 109 -22.52 17.66 -2.82
N ASP A 110 -23.29 18.36 -1.96
CA ASP A 110 -24.51 19.07 -2.33
C ASP A 110 -24.30 20.58 -2.62
N ASP A 111 -23.07 21.12 -2.50
CA ASP A 111 -22.75 22.49 -2.93
C ASP A 111 -22.47 22.54 -4.45
N VAL A 112 -23.55 22.66 -5.25
CA VAL A 112 -23.53 22.97 -6.69
C VAL A 112 -24.38 24.19 -7.02
#